data_AF-A0A817NXV6-F1
#
_entry.id   AF-A0A817NXV6-F1
#
_cell.length_a   1.000
_cell.length_b   1.000
_cell.length_c   1.000
_cell.angle_alpha   90.00
_cell.angle_beta   90.00
_cell.angle_gamma   90.00
#
_symmetry.space_group_name_H-M   'P 1'
#
loop_
_entity.id
_entity.type
_entity.pdbx_description
1 polymer ?
#
loop_
_entity_poly.entity_id
_entity_poly.type
_entity_poly.pdbx_seq_one_letter_code
_entity_poly.pdbx_strand_id
1 'polypeptide(L)'
;MSCCFLLYYYRDEFNDPLQTLRFYAQQRTSNEKGVTIPSQRRYVEYFGHLLNYQLIYTHKQIVFTGLLITYEQNQVLNSSISYTLSSYNHRIQYQSFEIPLERNITMHQDLRANYSVLNATHKHFIPSSSQQCQIPLEEDVLIEIFLTKARRGKPEKLCHFWFNTFFLVDPKMQFLLSSYNEKHSESNLGVLSSCLIPEFGHKHLYTMTKKDIDGLHKDRIHRLVPASFTVSVLFDYIPTTSSTFSQPD
;
A
#
# COMPACT_ATOMS: atom_id res chain seq x y z
N MET A 1 9.54 8.64 16.09
CA MET A 1 10.79 8.46 16.87
C MET A 1 10.54 8.05 18.31
N SER A 2 9.78 8.79 19.12
CA SER A 2 9.54 8.42 20.54
C SER A 2 8.96 7.01 20.72
N CYS A 3 7.99 6.60 19.90
CA CYS A 3 7.42 5.24 19.98
C CYS A 3 8.46 4.16 19.63
N CYS A 4 9.31 4.38 18.61
CA CYS A 4 10.41 3.47 18.28
C CYS A 4 11.43 3.39 19.44
N PHE A 5 11.72 4.52 20.09
CA PHE A 5 12.59 4.53 21.26
C PHE A 5 12.02 3.69 22.41
N LEU A 6 10.72 3.82 22.70
CA LEU A 6 10.05 3.00 23.71
C LEU A 6 10.14 1.50 23.38
N LEU A 7 9.81 1.12 22.15
CA LEU A 7 9.91 -0.28 21.67
C LEU A 7 11.35 -0.84 21.77
N TYR A 8 12.35 0.00 21.57
CA TYR A 8 13.74 -0.42 21.60
C TYR A 8 14.29 -0.54 23.02
N TYR A 9 14.13 0.51 23.82
CA TYR A 9 14.78 0.63 25.13
C TYR A 9 14.00 -0.06 26.25
N TYR A 10 12.67 0.00 26.21
CA TYR A 10 11.78 -0.57 27.23
C TYR A 10 11.06 -1.81 26.69
N ARG A 11 11.78 -2.70 25.99
CA ARG A 11 11.18 -3.82 25.24
C ARG A 11 10.34 -4.77 26.11
N ASP A 12 10.72 -4.96 27.36
CA ASP A 12 9.99 -5.83 28.30
C ASP A 12 8.58 -5.27 28.63
N GLU A 13 8.42 -3.95 28.58
CA GLU A 13 7.17 -3.23 28.82
C GLU A 13 6.44 -2.88 27.52
N PHE A 14 7.19 -2.62 26.45
CA PHE A 14 6.71 -2.18 25.14
C PHE A 14 7.21 -3.12 24.04
N ASN A 15 6.43 -4.15 23.75
CA ASN A 15 6.68 -5.07 22.63
C ASN A 15 5.57 -5.04 21.57
N ASP A 16 4.40 -4.46 21.85
CA ASP A 16 3.32 -4.26 20.88
C ASP A 16 3.39 -2.82 20.32
N PRO A 17 3.62 -2.65 19.00
CA PRO A 17 3.69 -1.33 18.37
C PRO A 17 2.39 -0.53 18.50
N LEU A 18 1.23 -1.18 18.44
CA LEU A 18 -0.06 -0.52 18.53
C LEU A 18 -0.33 -0.05 19.95
N GLN A 19 -0.03 -0.87 20.96
CA GLN A 19 -0.10 -0.44 22.36
C GLN A 19 0.86 0.71 22.64
N THR A 20 2.08 0.66 22.09
CA THR A 20 3.06 1.74 22.24
C THR A 20 2.56 3.05 21.61
N LEU A 21 1.94 3.00 20.44
CA LEU A 21 1.32 4.16 19.79
C LEU A 21 0.19 4.76 20.64
N ARG A 22 -0.67 3.92 21.23
CA ARG A 22 -1.76 4.34 22.13
C ARG A 22 -1.23 4.96 23.41
N PHE A 23 -0.26 4.32 24.07
CA PHE A 23 0.39 4.84 25.26
C PHE A 23 1.00 6.22 24.98
N TYR A 24 1.77 6.35 23.91
CA TYR A 24 2.34 7.64 23.53
C TYR A 24 1.27 8.71 23.32
N ALA A 25 0.15 8.38 22.69
CA ALA A 25 -0.94 9.32 22.46
C ALA A 25 -1.57 9.81 23.77
N GLN A 26 -1.83 8.89 24.72
CA GLN A 26 -2.39 9.21 26.05
C GLN A 26 -1.45 10.09 26.87
N GLN A 27 -0.15 9.80 26.84
CA GLN A 27 0.83 10.59 27.60
C GLN A 27 1.09 11.97 26.96
N ARG A 28 1.04 12.06 25.62
CA ARG A 28 1.45 13.27 24.91
C ARG A 28 0.34 14.30 24.74
N THR A 29 -0.93 13.87 24.59
CA THR A 29 -2.03 14.78 24.24
C THR A 29 -3.32 14.49 25.02
N SER A 30 -4.07 15.54 25.36
CA SER A 30 -5.34 15.43 26.09
C SER A 30 -6.50 14.84 25.27
N ASN A 31 -6.33 14.73 23.95
CA ASN A 31 -7.33 14.21 23.02
C ASN A 31 -6.95 12.84 22.44
N GLU A 32 -5.90 12.22 22.97
CA GLU A 32 -5.38 10.90 22.55
C GLU A 32 -5.02 10.82 21.05
N LYS A 33 -4.69 11.96 20.45
CA LYS A 33 -4.16 12.07 19.08
C LYS A 33 -2.66 12.28 19.11
N GLY A 34 -1.91 11.20 19.31
CA GLY A 34 -0.46 11.16 19.16
C GLY A 34 -0.04 11.06 17.69
N VAL A 35 0.53 9.92 17.29
CA VAL A 35 0.88 9.67 15.88
C VAL A 35 -0.39 9.28 15.12
N THR A 36 -0.86 10.19 14.27
CA THR A 36 -2.15 10.03 13.56
C THR A 36 -2.01 9.80 12.06
N ILE A 37 -0.85 10.10 11.48
CA ILE A 37 -0.59 9.90 10.04
C ILE A 37 -0.32 8.40 9.81
N PRO A 38 -1.12 7.71 8.96
CA PRO A 38 -0.98 6.27 8.73
C PRO A 38 0.42 5.81 8.34
N SER A 39 1.11 6.51 7.44
CA SER A 39 2.49 6.14 7.09
C SER A 39 3.45 6.25 8.27
N GLN A 40 3.28 7.23 9.16
CA GLN A 40 4.12 7.31 10.37
C GLN A 40 3.85 6.14 11.32
N ARG A 41 2.58 5.72 11.46
CA ARG A 41 2.20 4.57 12.28
C ARG A 41 2.75 3.27 11.71
N ARG A 42 2.65 3.07 10.39
CA ARG A 42 3.22 1.93 9.66
C ARG A 42 4.71 1.77 9.93
N TYR A 43 5.49 2.85 9.95
CA TYR A 43 6.93 2.78 10.23
C TYR A 43 7.25 2.43 11.70
N VAL A 44 6.36 2.76 12.64
CA VAL A 44 6.49 2.29 14.03
C VAL A 44 6.21 0.78 14.10
N GLU A 45 5.18 0.31 13.39
CA GLU A 45 4.86 -1.13 13.29
C GLU A 45 5.99 -1.91 12.62
N TYR A 46 6.50 -1.43 11.48
CA TYR A 46 7.70 -1.97 10.81
C TYR A 46 8.87 -2.11 11.76
N PHE A 47 9.20 -1.04 12.50
CA PHE A 47 10.30 -1.07 13.45
C PHE A 47 10.06 -2.10 14.57
N GLY A 48 8.87 -2.11 15.16
CA GLY A 48 8.55 -3.08 16.20
C GLY A 48 8.61 -4.53 15.70
N HIS A 49 8.21 -4.80 14.45
CA HIS A 49 8.35 -6.13 13.86
C HIS A 49 9.81 -6.52 13.62
N LEU A 50 10.68 -5.59 13.20
CA LEU A 50 12.12 -5.87 13.12
C LEU A 50 12.67 -6.34 14.48
N LEU A 51 12.26 -5.65 15.56
CA LEU A 51 12.71 -5.97 16.92
C LEU A 51 12.14 -7.31 17.44
N ASN A 52 10.82 -7.51 17.30
CA ASN A 52 10.12 -8.66 17.86
C ASN A 52 10.50 -9.97 17.17
N TYR A 53 10.74 -9.92 15.86
CA TYR A 53 11.04 -11.10 15.05
C TYR A 53 12.53 -11.22 14.72
N GLN A 54 13.36 -10.37 15.32
CA GLN A 54 14.82 -10.35 15.13
C GLN A 54 15.21 -10.34 13.66
N LEU A 55 14.54 -9.49 12.88
CA LEU A 55 14.75 -9.40 11.45
C LEU A 55 15.97 -8.51 11.19
N ILE A 56 16.79 -8.91 10.21
CA ILE A 56 17.89 -8.10 9.72
C ILE A 56 17.39 -7.35 8.49
N TYR A 57 17.28 -6.02 8.61
CA TYR A 57 16.90 -5.18 7.49
C TYR A 57 17.93 -5.31 6.36
N THR A 58 17.45 -5.62 5.16
CA THR A 58 18.26 -5.69 3.94
C THR A 58 17.50 -5.06 2.79
N HIS A 59 18.23 -4.61 1.76
CA HIS A 59 17.61 -4.07 0.56
C HIS A 59 16.89 -5.21 -0.18
N LYS A 60 15.58 -5.05 -0.39
CA LYS A 60 14.77 -6.00 -1.17
C LYS A 60 14.16 -5.25 -2.34
N GLN A 61 14.35 -5.77 -3.53
CA GLN A 61 13.83 -5.14 -4.73
C GLN A 61 12.56 -5.84 -5.22
N ILE A 62 11.60 -5.07 -5.73
CA ILE A 62 10.40 -5.54 -6.42
C ILE A 62 10.31 -4.90 -7.80
N VAL A 63 9.61 -5.53 -8.73
CA VAL A 63 9.29 -4.92 -10.04
C VAL A 63 7.88 -4.37 -9.99
N PHE A 64 7.72 -3.05 -10.06
CA PHE A 64 6.42 -2.39 -10.03
C PHE A 64 5.70 -2.43 -11.39
N THR A 65 4.46 -2.91 -11.37
CA THR A 65 3.61 -3.07 -12.56
C THR A 65 2.55 -1.98 -12.67
N GLY A 66 2.08 -1.43 -11.55
CA GLY A 66 1.04 -0.40 -11.56
C GLY A 66 0.23 -0.35 -10.26
N LEU A 67 -0.86 0.42 -10.31
CA LEU A 67 -1.82 0.52 -9.21
C LEU A 67 -3.16 -0.11 -9.59
N LEU A 68 -3.80 -0.77 -8.63
CA LEU A 68 -5.20 -1.18 -8.73
C LEU A 68 -6.01 -0.43 -7.68
N ILE A 69 -6.94 0.39 -8.15
CA ILE A 69 -7.85 1.15 -7.31
C ILE A 69 -9.21 0.46 -7.32
N THR A 70 -9.76 0.21 -6.14
CA THR A 70 -11.10 -0.41 -6.03
C THR A 70 -12.02 0.38 -5.11
N TYR A 71 -13.31 0.40 -5.43
CA TYR A 71 -14.34 1.06 -4.63
C TYR A 71 -15.74 0.61 -5.02
N GLU A 72 -16.70 0.68 -4.09
CA GLU A 72 -18.12 0.46 -4.38
C GLU A 72 -18.80 1.73 -4.91
N GLN A 73 -19.77 1.55 -5.79
CA GLN A 73 -20.44 2.65 -6.47
C GLN A 73 -21.44 3.36 -5.54
N ASN A 74 -21.15 4.63 -5.21
CA ASN A 74 -22.13 5.60 -4.66
C ASN A 74 -21.77 7.07 -5.01
N GLN A 75 -20.57 7.33 -5.52
CA GLN A 75 -20.13 8.67 -5.95
C GLN A 75 -19.53 8.57 -7.36
N VAL A 76 -20.03 9.38 -8.29
CA VAL A 76 -19.47 9.49 -9.64
C VAL A 76 -18.20 10.34 -9.54
N LEU A 77 -17.03 9.72 -9.55
CA LEU A 77 -15.76 10.41 -9.73
C LEU A 77 -15.64 10.80 -11.21
N ASN A 78 -16.24 11.92 -11.61
CA ASN A 78 -16.08 12.46 -12.96
C ASN A 78 -14.70 13.13 -13.09
N SER A 79 -13.64 12.32 -13.06
CA SER A 79 -12.25 12.75 -12.98
C SER A 79 -11.33 11.73 -13.64
N SER A 80 -10.18 12.18 -14.11
CA SER A 80 -9.06 11.30 -14.43
C SER A 80 -8.20 11.10 -13.20
N ILE A 81 -7.52 9.96 -13.12
CA ILE A 81 -6.60 9.62 -12.05
C ILE A 81 -5.20 9.42 -12.59
N SER A 82 -4.19 9.87 -11.85
CA SER A 82 -2.78 9.61 -12.12
C SER A 82 -2.03 9.41 -10.80
N TYR A 83 -0.82 8.88 -10.88
CA TYR A 83 0.07 8.80 -9.73
C TYR A 83 1.49 9.23 -10.07
N THR A 84 2.19 9.73 -9.05
CA THR A 84 3.64 9.79 -9.04
C THR A 84 4.18 8.72 -8.11
N LEU A 85 5.36 8.22 -8.45
CA LEU A 85 6.11 7.29 -7.64
C LEU A 85 7.50 7.86 -7.41
N SER A 86 7.99 7.77 -6.17
CA SER A 86 9.38 8.04 -5.85
C SER A 86 9.98 7.01 -4.90
N SER A 87 11.23 6.62 -5.13
CA SER A 87 12.01 5.66 -4.33
C SER A 87 13.44 6.16 -4.16
N TYR A 88 14.11 5.75 -3.07
CA TYR A 88 15.52 5.98 -2.73
C TYR A 88 16.03 7.42 -2.94
N ASN A 89 16.13 8.22 -1.88
CA ASN A 89 16.61 9.63 -1.94
C ASN A 89 15.94 10.48 -3.04
N HIS A 90 14.70 10.14 -3.44
CA HIS A 90 13.96 10.75 -4.56
C HIS A 90 14.64 10.64 -5.94
N ARG A 91 15.58 9.71 -6.15
CA ARG A 91 16.30 9.58 -7.43
C ARG A 91 15.44 8.99 -8.54
N ILE A 92 14.53 8.08 -8.20
CA ILE A 92 13.53 7.58 -9.14
C ILE A 92 12.30 8.46 -8.97
N GLN A 93 11.89 9.15 -10.03
CA GLN A 93 10.62 9.85 -10.10
C GLN A 93 9.89 9.41 -11.36
N TYR A 94 8.79 8.70 -11.17
CA TYR A 94 7.92 8.26 -12.25
C TYR A 94 6.57 8.96 -12.14
N GLN A 95 5.95 9.28 -13.27
CA GLN A 95 4.59 9.82 -13.34
C GLN A 95 3.79 9.01 -14.36
N SER A 96 2.62 8.53 -13.94
CA SER A 96 1.71 7.80 -14.83
C SER A 96 1.00 8.73 -15.80
N PHE A 97 0.45 8.14 -16.85
CA PHE A 97 -0.58 8.79 -17.66
C PHE A 97 -1.85 9.03 -16.83
N GLU A 98 -2.67 10.00 -17.25
CA GLU A 98 -4.00 10.20 -16.70
C GLU A 98 -4.96 9.16 -17.28
N ILE A 99 -5.66 8.44 -16.40
CA ILE A 99 -6.67 7.45 -16.76
C ILE A 99 -8.05 7.97 -16.38
N PRO A 100 -8.98 8.15 -17.32
CA PRO A 100 -10.35 8.51 -17.00
C PRO A 100 -11.00 7.48 -16.07
N LEU A 101 -11.57 7.92 -14.95
CA LEU A 101 -12.45 7.09 -14.13
C LEU A 101 -13.84 7.06 -14.78
N GLU A 102 -13.94 6.47 -15.97
CA GLU A 102 -15.20 6.32 -16.68
C GLU A 102 -16.10 5.25 -16.06
N ARG A 103 -17.39 5.30 -16.41
CA ARG A 103 -18.39 4.31 -16.02
C ARG A 103 -18.02 2.95 -16.65
N ASN A 104 -17.33 2.10 -15.89
CA ASN A 104 -16.97 0.72 -16.21
C ASN A 104 -15.83 0.55 -17.24
N ILE A 105 -14.59 0.39 -16.75
CA ILE A 105 -13.72 -0.63 -17.36
C ILE A 105 -14.25 -1.96 -16.83
N THR A 106 -15.18 -2.55 -17.59
CA THR A 106 -15.54 -3.95 -17.40
C THR A 106 -14.28 -4.73 -17.76
N MET A 107 -13.52 -5.22 -16.78
CA MET A 107 -12.60 -6.33 -17.08
C MET A 107 -13.44 -7.39 -17.77
N HIS A 108 -13.02 -7.75 -19.00
CA HIS A 108 -13.76 -8.61 -19.90
C HIS A 108 -14.45 -9.77 -19.17
N GLN A 109 -15.77 -9.78 -19.34
CA GLN A 109 -16.84 -10.77 -19.14
C GLN A 109 -16.70 -12.13 -18.43
N ASP A 110 -15.59 -12.57 -17.84
CA ASP A 110 -15.47 -14.00 -17.43
C ASP A 110 -15.47 -14.29 -15.92
N LEU A 111 -16.00 -13.40 -15.08
CA LEU A 111 -16.24 -13.72 -13.65
C LEU A 111 -17.72 -13.64 -13.23
N ARG A 112 -18.66 -13.58 -14.19
CA ARG A 112 -20.12 -13.60 -13.93
C ARG A 112 -20.71 -15.01 -13.81
N ALA A 113 -20.05 -15.89 -13.07
CA ALA A 113 -20.71 -17.10 -12.58
C ALA A 113 -20.95 -16.96 -11.07
N ASN A 114 -22.19 -16.63 -10.72
CA ASN A 114 -22.83 -16.87 -9.42
C ASN A 114 -22.75 -15.80 -8.31
N TYR A 115 -22.85 -14.50 -8.60
CA TYR A 115 -23.34 -13.56 -7.58
C TYR A 115 -24.33 -12.54 -8.17
N SER A 116 -25.48 -12.45 -7.52
CA SER A 116 -26.54 -11.48 -7.76
C SER A 116 -26.01 -10.04 -7.71
N VAL A 117 -26.59 -9.17 -8.56
CA VAL A 117 -26.24 -7.76 -8.71
C VAL A 117 -26.66 -6.97 -7.45
N LEU A 118 -25.82 -7.04 -6.42
CA LEU A 118 -25.84 -6.15 -5.27
C LEU A 118 -24.40 -5.66 -5.10
N ASN A 119 -24.19 -4.36 -5.39
CA ASN A 119 -22.94 -3.59 -5.28
C ASN A 119 -21.84 -3.96 -6.31
N ALA A 120 -21.86 -3.34 -7.49
CA ALA A 120 -20.74 -3.46 -8.42
C ALA A 120 -19.49 -2.76 -7.84
N THR A 121 -18.51 -3.55 -7.37
CA THR A 121 -17.17 -3.05 -7.04
C THR A 121 -16.43 -2.67 -8.31
N HIS A 122 -16.07 -1.39 -8.45
CA HIS A 122 -15.25 -0.91 -9.56
C HIS A 122 -13.79 -1.25 -9.31
N LYS A 123 -13.07 -1.61 -10.38
CA LYS A 123 -11.64 -1.90 -10.37
C LYS A 123 -10.99 -1.14 -11.51
N HIS A 124 -10.09 -0.22 -11.16
CA HIS A 124 -9.34 0.59 -12.13
C HIS A 124 -7.87 0.26 -12.03
N PHE A 125 -7.32 -0.32 -13.09
CA PHE A 125 -5.90 -0.62 -13.19
C PHE A 125 -5.17 0.53 -13.90
N ILE A 126 -4.12 1.04 -13.26
CA ILE A 126 -3.28 2.14 -13.75
C ILE A 126 -1.87 1.58 -13.94
N PRO A 127 -1.49 1.17 -15.17
CA PRO A 127 -0.18 0.55 -15.41
C PRO A 127 0.99 1.52 -15.18
N SER A 128 2.17 0.95 -14.97
CA SER A 128 3.46 1.65 -14.87
C SER A 128 4.06 2.07 -16.21
N SER A 129 3.51 1.60 -17.34
CA SER A 129 3.80 2.14 -18.67
C SER A 129 2.82 1.55 -19.70
N SER A 130 2.65 2.23 -20.83
CA SER A 130 2.09 1.63 -22.05
C SER A 130 3.10 0.76 -22.80
N GLN A 131 4.39 0.84 -22.44
CA GLN A 131 5.52 0.16 -23.07
C GLN A 131 6.42 -0.47 -22.01
N GLN A 132 6.14 -1.72 -21.62
CA GLN A 132 7.02 -2.71 -20.95
C GLN A 132 8.28 -2.20 -20.20
N CYS A 133 8.19 -1.12 -19.44
CA CYS A 133 9.30 -0.64 -18.61
C CYS A 133 9.13 -1.26 -17.23
N GLN A 134 10.07 -2.14 -16.85
CA GLN A 134 10.17 -2.64 -15.49
C GLN A 134 10.64 -1.48 -14.62
N ILE A 135 9.85 -1.11 -13.60
CA ILE A 135 10.25 -0.10 -12.62
C ILE A 135 10.73 -0.84 -11.37
N PRO A 136 12.05 -1.09 -11.22
CA PRO A 136 12.57 -1.66 -9.99
C PRO A 136 12.39 -0.66 -8.84
N LEU A 137 11.85 -1.14 -7.72
CA LEU A 137 11.70 -0.37 -6.50
C LEU A 137 12.44 -1.06 -5.37
N GLU A 138 13.09 -0.26 -4.53
CA GLU A 138 13.72 -0.72 -3.30
C GLU A 138 13.55 0.30 -2.18
N GLU A 139 13.64 -0.19 -0.94
CA GLU A 139 13.51 0.58 0.29
C GLU A 139 12.19 1.36 0.39
N ASP A 140 12.26 2.61 0.86
CA ASP A 140 11.15 3.51 1.08
C ASP A 140 10.63 4.04 -0.26
N VAL A 141 9.35 3.76 -0.52
CA VAL A 141 8.62 4.17 -1.71
C VAL A 141 7.48 5.08 -1.28
N LEU A 142 7.42 6.27 -1.88
CA LEU A 142 6.28 7.18 -1.81
C LEU A 142 5.46 7.06 -3.09
N ILE A 143 4.16 6.84 -2.93
CA ILE A 143 3.18 6.96 -4.01
C ILE A 143 2.25 8.13 -3.70
N GLU A 144 2.10 9.06 -4.63
CA GLU A 144 1.13 10.14 -4.55
C GLU A 144 0.10 9.98 -5.67
N ILE A 145 -1.18 10.15 -5.34
CA ILE A 145 -2.29 9.96 -6.28
C ILE A 145 -2.98 11.29 -6.48
N PHE A 146 -3.27 11.62 -7.74
CA PHE A 146 -3.88 12.88 -8.16
C PHE A 146 -5.20 12.62 -8.89
N LEU A 147 -6.14 13.54 -8.70
CA LEU A 147 -7.38 13.59 -9.48
C LEU A 147 -7.40 14.85 -10.34
N THR A 148 -7.73 14.66 -11.61
CA THR A 148 -7.91 15.73 -12.58
C THR A 148 -9.39 15.82 -12.96
N LYS A 149 -10.06 16.91 -12.60
CA LYS A 149 -11.48 17.11 -12.94
C LYS A 149 -11.64 17.23 -14.45
N ALA A 150 -12.72 16.66 -15.01
CA ALA A 150 -12.97 16.51 -16.46
C ALA A 150 -12.90 17.81 -17.31
N ARG A 151 -12.91 19.01 -16.71
CA ARG A 151 -12.76 20.30 -17.40
C ARG A 151 -11.38 20.91 -17.18
N ARG A 152 -10.33 20.38 -17.82
CA ARG A 152 -8.95 20.92 -17.84
C ARG A 152 -8.46 21.43 -16.46
N GLY A 153 -8.87 20.76 -15.39
CA GLY A 153 -8.46 21.13 -14.04
C GLY A 153 -6.97 20.87 -13.87
N LYS A 154 -6.29 21.64 -13.03
CA LYS A 154 -4.97 21.24 -12.55
C LYS A 154 -5.14 19.94 -11.74
N PRO A 155 -4.25 18.94 -11.89
CA PRO A 155 -4.27 17.77 -11.03
C PRO A 155 -4.20 18.19 -9.55
N GLU A 156 -5.16 17.72 -8.75
CA GLU A 156 -5.23 17.94 -7.30
C GLU A 156 -4.78 16.66 -6.59
N LYS A 157 -3.86 16.77 -5.64
CA LYS A 157 -3.40 15.62 -4.84
C LYS A 157 -4.57 15.09 -4.02
N LEU A 158 -5.00 13.86 -4.32
CA LEU A 158 -6.02 13.14 -3.57
C LEU A 158 -5.42 12.60 -2.27
N CYS A 159 -4.31 11.87 -2.39
CA CYS A 159 -3.73 11.15 -1.27
C CYS A 159 -2.28 10.75 -1.55
N HIS A 160 -1.63 10.17 -0.54
CA HIS A 160 -0.34 9.52 -0.70
C HIS A 160 -0.13 8.48 0.38
N PHE A 161 0.88 7.64 0.23
CA PHE A 161 1.34 6.73 1.28
C PHE A 161 2.78 6.31 1.04
N TRP A 162 3.45 5.93 2.13
CA TRP A 162 4.79 5.35 2.12
C TRP A 162 4.76 3.87 2.44
N PHE A 163 5.58 3.06 1.78
CA PHE A 163 5.83 1.68 2.19
C PHE A 163 7.30 1.35 1.98
N ASN A 164 7.78 0.29 2.63
CA ASN A 164 9.16 -0.16 2.45
C ASN A 164 9.16 -1.57 1.88
N THR A 165 9.86 -1.76 0.75
CA THR A 165 9.85 -3.02 -0.02
C THR A 165 10.34 -4.22 0.79
N PHE A 166 11.20 -4.03 1.79
CA PHE A 166 11.65 -5.11 2.67
C PHE A 166 10.47 -5.88 3.29
N PHE A 167 9.46 -5.17 3.76
CA PHE A 167 8.32 -5.77 4.46
C PHE A 167 7.34 -6.48 3.53
N LEU A 168 7.47 -6.28 2.21
CA LEU A 168 6.68 -6.98 1.19
C LEU A 168 7.39 -8.25 0.73
N VAL A 169 8.72 -8.29 0.78
CA VAL A 169 9.55 -9.36 0.20
C VAL A 169 10.09 -10.33 1.25
N ASP A 170 10.35 -9.86 2.48
CA ASP A 170 10.90 -10.73 3.51
C ASP A 170 9.91 -11.87 3.85
N PRO A 171 10.31 -13.16 3.73
CA PRO A 171 9.39 -14.28 3.90
C PRO A 171 8.73 -14.33 5.29
N LYS A 172 9.46 -13.94 6.35
CA LYS A 172 8.88 -13.90 7.70
C LYS A 172 7.83 -12.79 7.76
N MET A 173 8.11 -11.62 7.18
CA MET A 173 7.11 -10.54 7.11
C MET A 173 5.88 -10.91 6.27
N GLN A 174 6.03 -11.61 5.15
CA GLN A 174 4.89 -12.06 4.35
C GLN A 174 3.96 -12.97 5.17
N PHE A 175 4.52 -13.93 5.90
CA PHE A 175 3.77 -14.80 6.79
C PHE A 175 3.08 -14.00 7.90
N LEU A 176 3.77 -13.02 8.48
CA LEU A 176 3.22 -12.16 9.53
C LEU A 176 2.09 -11.27 9.02
N LEU A 177 2.24 -10.62 7.87
CA LEU A 177 1.20 -9.76 7.30
C LEU A 177 -0.11 -10.51 7.03
N SER A 178 -0.02 -11.81 6.68
CA SER A 178 -1.19 -12.66 6.48
C SER A 178 -1.97 -12.96 7.77
N SER A 179 -1.31 -13.00 8.94
CA SER A 179 -1.92 -13.40 10.22
C SER A 179 -2.10 -12.24 11.22
N TYR A 180 -1.32 -11.17 11.09
CA TYR A 180 -1.32 -10.03 12.00
C TYR A 180 -2.54 -9.14 11.81
N ASN A 181 -2.94 -8.88 10.56
CA ASN A 181 -4.08 -8.02 10.25
C ASN A 181 -5.43 -8.62 10.73
N GLU A 182 -5.55 -9.95 10.85
CA GLU A 182 -6.75 -10.59 11.41
C GLU A 182 -6.90 -10.32 12.90
N LYS A 183 -5.79 -10.21 13.63
CA LYS A 183 -5.77 -10.00 15.09
C LYS A 183 -5.78 -8.52 15.47
N HIS A 184 -5.36 -7.64 14.57
CA HIS A 184 -5.13 -6.23 14.86
C HIS A 184 -5.85 -5.30 13.87
N SER A 185 -7.14 -5.06 14.12
CA SER A 185 -7.98 -4.20 13.27
C SER A 185 -7.51 -2.74 13.17
N GLU A 186 -6.66 -2.26 14.09
CA GLU A 186 -6.07 -0.92 14.10
C GLU A 186 -4.70 -0.82 13.41
N SER A 187 -4.15 -1.93 12.91
CA SER A 187 -2.92 -1.98 12.11
C SER A 187 -3.01 -1.07 10.89
N ASN A 188 -1.91 -0.40 10.56
CA ASN A 188 -1.73 0.37 9.33
C ASN A 188 -0.82 -0.33 8.31
N LEU A 189 -0.51 -1.60 8.55
CA LEU A 189 0.10 -2.48 7.57
C LEU A 189 -0.92 -2.82 6.48
N GLY A 190 -0.49 -2.76 5.22
CA GLY A 190 -1.31 -3.24 4.12
C GLY A 190 -1.46 -4.77 4.14
N VAL A 191 -2.36 -5.26 3.29
CA VAL A 191 -2.63 -6.68 3.13
C VAL A 191 -1.93 -7.19 1.88
N LEU A 192 -1.17 -8.28 2.01
CA LEU A 192 -0.61 -8.99 0.86
C LEU A 192 -1.63 -9.99 0.30
N SER A 193 -1.79 -9.98 -1.00
CA SER A 193 -2.61 -10.95 -1.73
C SER A 193 -2.05 -11.16 -3.15
N SER A 194 -2.73 -11.97 -3.95
CA SER A 194 -2.39 -12.19 -5.35
C SER A 194 -3.64 -12.17 -6.21
N CYS A 195 -3.51 -11.71 -7.47
CA CYS A 195 -4.58 -11.81 -8.45
C CYS A 195 -4.04 -12.15 -9.84
N LEU A 196 -4.90 -12.68 -10.70
CA LEU A 196 -4.63 -12.82 -12.12
C LEU A 196 -5.16 -11.58 -12.83
N ILE A 197 -4.29 -10.89 -13.56
CA ILE A 197 -4.67 -9.78 -14.43
C ILE A 197 -4.58 -10.29 -15.87
N PRO A 198 -5.69 -10.29 -16.64
CA PRO A 198 -5.75 -10.93 -17.96
C PRO A 198 -4.59 -10.59 -18.90
N GLU A 199 -4.08 -9.36 -18.85
CA GLU A 199 -3.00 -8.85 -19.71
C GLU A 199 -1.61 -8.93 -19.07
N PHE A 200 -1.51 -9.02 -17.74
CA PHE A 200 -0.24 -8.93 -17.00
C PHE A 200 0.12 -10.22 -16.26
N GLY A 201 -0.73 -11.24 -16.34
CA GLY A 201 -0.56 -12.52 -15.66
C GLY A 201 -0.79 -12.41 -14.15
N HIS A 202 -0.23 -13.36 -13.41
CA HIS A 202 -0.29 -13.36 -11.95
C HIS A 202 0.53 -12.19 -11.39
N LYS A 203 -0.04 -11.49 -10.40
CA LYS A 203 0.61 -10.38 -9.69
C LYS A 203 0.45 -10.51 -8.19
N HIS A 204 1.43 -9.97 -7.47
CA HIS A 204 1.34 -9.73 -6.03
C HIS A 204 0.76 -8.35 -5.78
N LEU A 205 -0.10 -8.24 -4.77
CA LEU A 205 -0.81 -7.03 -4.41
C LEU A 205 -0.47 -6.68 -2.98
N TYR A 206 -0.03 -5.45 -2.76
CA TYR A 206 0.02 -4.83 -1.44
C TYR A 206 -1.11 -3.80 -1.35
N THR A 207 -2.21 -4.19 -0.69
CA THR A 207 -3.46 -3.42 -0.64
C THR A 207 -3.54 -2.59 0.63
N MET A 208 -3.85 -1.31 0.47
CA MET A 208 -4.10 -0.36 1.54
C MET A 208 -5.54 0.11 1.50
N THR A 209 -6.18 0.13 2.66
CA THR A 209 -7.55 0.63 2.79
C THR A 209 -7.54 2.14 3.02
N LYS A 210 -8.70 2.79 2.89
CA LYS A 210 -8.86 4.23 3.12
C LYS A 210 -8.25 4.72 4.45
N LYS A 211 -8.37 3.95 5.53
CA LYS A 211 -7.82 4.32 6.86
C LYS A 211 -6.28 4.29 6.90
N ASP A 212 -5.64 3.58 5.98
CA ASP A 212 -4.19 3.36 5.95
C ASP A 212 -3.47 4.37 5.05
N ILE A 213 -4.22 5.24 4.37
CA ILE A 213 -3.72 6.17 3.36
C ILE A 213 -3.67 7.60 3.91
N ASP A 214 -2.55 8.28 3.72
CA ASP A 214 -2.35 9.65 4.17
C ASP A 214 -3.23 10.62 3.37
N GLY A 215 -3.86 11.56 4.07
CA GLY A 215 -4.92 12.41 3.53
C GLY A 215 -6.31 11.80 3.65
N LEU A 216 -6.51 10.55 3.19
CA LEU A 216 -7.84 9.92 3.17
C LEU A 216 -8.33 9.42 4.54
N HIS A 217 -7.45 9.09 5.47
CA HIS A 217 -7.83 8.73 6.85
C HIS A 217 -8.60 9.85 7.58
N LYS A 218 -8.55 11.08 7.07
CA LYS A 218 -9.30 12.23 7.60
C LYS A 218 -10.71 12.34 6.98
N ASP A 219 -10.96 11.72 5.83
CA ASP A 219 -12.25 11.73 5.13
C ASP A 219 -13.24 10.72 5.76
N ARG A 220 -13.55 10.92 7.04
CA ARG A 220 -14.38 10.01 7.84
C ARG A 220 -15.86 9.99 7.43
N ILE A 221 -16.32 11.04 6.75
CA ILE A 221 -17.70 11.16 6.24
C ILE A 221 -17.82 10.77 4.77
N HIS A 222 -16.74 10.22 4.18
CA HIS A 222 -16.73 9.71 2.81
C HIS A 222 -17.15 10.74 1.76
N ARG A 223 -16.71 12.00 1.92
CA ARG A 223 -17.02 13.08 0.99
C ARG A 223 -16.16 13.02 -0.28
N LEU A 224 -14.91 12.56 -0.16
CA LEU A 224 -13.97 12.49 -1.29
C LEU A 224 -14.03 11.14 -1.99
N VAL A 225 -14.02 10.07 -1.20
CA VAL A 225 -14.06 8.68 -1.69
C VAL A 225 -14.90 7.81 -0.74
N PRO A 226 -15.55 6.74 -1.25
CA PRO A 226 -16.36 5.84 -0.41
C PRO A 226 -15.51 5.11 0.65
N ALA A 227 -16.18 4.51 1.65
CA ALA A 227 -15.52 3.72 2.70
C ALA A 227 -14.73 2.53 2.14
N SER A 228 -15.23 1.93 1.07
CA SER A 228 -14.66 0.79 0.36
C SER A 228 -13.46 1.13 -0.54
N PHE A 229 -13.01 2.39 -0.57
CA PHE A 229 -11.87 2.79 -1.38
C PHE A 229 -10.57 2.10 -0.92
N THR A 230 -9.91 1.41 -1.84
CA THR A 230 -8.59 0.80 -1.64
C THR A 230 -7.64 1.14 -2.78
N VAL A 231 -6.36 1.12 -2.48
CA VAL A 231 -5.27 1.19 -3.45
C VAL A 231 -4.38 -0.02 -3.25
N SER A 232 -4.10 -0.75 -4.32
CA SER A 232 -3.15 -1.86 -4.31
C SER A 232 -1.95 -1.55 -5.19
N VAL A 233 -0.75 -1.74 -4.65
CA VAL A 233 0.50 -1.74 -5.41
C VAL A 233 0.66 -3.12 -6.04
N LEU A 234 0.77 -3.19 -7.37
CA LEU A 234 0.97 -4.42 -8.11
C LEU A 234 2.44 -4.58 -8.43
N PHE A 235 2.99 -5.74 -8.12
CA PHE A 235 4.40 -6.01 -8.33
C PHE A 235 4.70 -7.48 -8.55
N ASP A 236 5.90 -7.74 -9.08
CA ASP A 236 6.53 -9.05 -9.18
C ASP A 236 7.74 -9.12 -8.26
N TYR A 237 7.99 -10.30 -7.69
CA TYR A 237 9.27 -10.58 -7.05
C TYR A 237 10.36 -10.76 -8.10
N ILE A 238 11.56 -10.29 -7.79
CA ILE A 238 12.72 -10.59 -8.62
C ILE A 238 13.15 -12.02 -8.29
N PRO A 239 13.27 -12.91 -9.29
CA PRO A 239 13.79 -14.24 -9.08
C PRO A 239 15.18 -14.12 -8.46
N THR A 240 15.37 -14.72 -7.28
CA THR A 240 16.72 -14.95 -6.79
C THR A 240 17.36 -15.92 -7.77
N THR A 241 18.38 -15.48 -8.50
CA THR A 241 19.19 -16.40 -9.30
C THR A 241 19.72 -17.44 -8.33
N SER A 242 19.26 -18.68 -8.46
CA SER A 242 19.86 -19.82 -7.79
C SER A 242 21.30 -19.87 -8.27
N SER A 243 22.23 -19.43 -7.42
CA SER A 243 23.64 -19.70 -7.61
C SER A 243 23.79 -21.20 -7.72
N THR A 244 24.04 -21.67 -8.94
CA THR A 244 24.53 -23.00 -9.23
C THR A 244 25.81 -23.17 -8.44
N PHE A 245 25.71 -23.83 -7.28
CA PHE A 245 26.86 -24.40 -6.61
C PHE A 245 27.42 -25.48 -7.54
N SER A 246 28.40 -25.10 -8.36
CA SER A 246 29.36 -26.06 -8.90
C SER A 246 30.09 -26.65 -7.69
N GLN A 247 29.81 -27.91 -7.38
CA GLN A 247 30.69 -28.67 -6.48
C GLN A 247 32.08 -28.72 -7.14
N PRO A 248 33.16 -28.47 -6.39
CA PRO A 248 34.50 -28.77 -6.89
C PRO A 248 34.68 -30.29 -6.92
N ASP A 249 35.19 -30.78 -8.05
CA ASP A 249 35.70 -32.14 -8.24
C ASP A 249 36.84 -32.49 -7.27
#